data_AF-A0A0F6TPE2-F1
#
_entry.id   AF-A0A0F6TPE2-F1
#
_cell.length_a   1.000
_cell.length_b   1.000
_cell.length_c   1.000
_cell.angle_alpha   90.00
_cell.angle_beta   90.00
_cell.angle_gamma   90.00
#
_symmetry.space_group_name_H-M   'P 1'
#
loop_
_entity.id
_entity.type
_entity.pdbx_description
1 polymer ?
#
loop_
_entity_poly.entity_id
_entity_poly.type
_entity_poly.pdbx_seq_one_letter_code
_entity_poly.pdbx_strand_id
1 'polypeptide(L)'
;MDILIPILAIIGGLLAASSLIAQKSQDAGNALKKLAPYQGVIGVILLILGLYYFLFHSLAHLGAMMKYSAGLFSLIMQILMILVGFILSYGLLSEKLLSKNETAQEKGAQAARKLTSIQIPLGIALAICALLALIL
;
A
#
# COMPACT_ATOMS: atom_id res chain seq x y z
N MET A 1 5.34 16.75 -7.47
CA MET A 1 5.77 15.41 -7.02
C MET A 1 6.38 14.68 -8.19
N ASP A 2 7.45 13.93 -7.98
CA ASP A 2 8.00 13.04 -9.01
C ASP A 2 6.95 12.01 -9.41
N ILE A 3 6.72 11.86 -10.71
CA ILE A 3 5.71 10.97 -11.33
C ILE A 3 5.87 9.50 -10.88
N LEU A 4 7.06 9.14 -10.40
CA LEU A 4 7.40 7.81 -9.91
C LEU A 4 6.55 7.37 -8.71
N ILE A 5 6.24 8.26 -7.77
CA ILE A 5 5.54 7.91 -6.52
C ILE A 5 4.08 7.53 -6.76
N PRO A 6 3.28 8.32 -7.49
CA PRO A 6 1.93 7.92 -7.85
C PRO A 6 1.88 6.61 -8.63
N ILE A 7 2.81 6.38 -9.57
CA ILE A 7 2.88 5.11 -10.32
C ILE A 7 3.11 3.93 -9.38
N LEU A 8 4.07 4.04 -8.47
CA LEU A 8 4.36 2.99 -7.50
C LEU A 8 3.16 2.73 -6.57
N ALA A 9 2.46 3.79 -6.14
CA ALA A 9 1.22 3.70 -5.37
C ALA A 9 0.10 3.00 -6.15
N ILE A 10 -0.07 3.28 -7.44
CA ILE A 10 -1.02 2.57 -8.32
C ILE A 10 -0.68 1.07 -8.36
N ILE A 11 0.58 0.73 -8.63
CA ILE A 11 1.02 -0.68 -8.69
C ILE A 11 0.76 -1.38 -7.36
N GLY A 12 1.11 -0.76 -6.23
CA GLY A 12 0.84 -1.29 -4.90
C GLY A 12 -0.65 -1.49 -4.61
N GLY A 13 -1.48 -0.52 -5.00
CA GLY A 13 -2.93 -0.61 -4.86
C GLY A 13 -3.54 -1.75 -5.69
N LEU A 14 -3.10 -1.90 -6.94
CA LEU A 14 -3.51 -2.99 -7.83
C LEU A 14 -3.06 -4.36 -7.30
N LEU A 15 -1.84 -4.47 -6.75
CA LEU A 15 -1.38 -5.71 -6.12
C LEU A 15 -2.21 -6.07 -4.90
N ALA A 16 -2.55 -5.08 -4.07
CA ALA A 16 -3.42 -5.28 -2.92
C ALA A 16 -4.84 -5.73 -3.32
N ALA A 17 -5.37 -5.21 -4.42
CA ALA A 17 -6.66 -5.58 -4.98
C ALA A 17 -6.60 -6.73 -6.01
N SER A 18 -5.48 -7.45 -6.11
CA SER A 18 -5.22 -8.44 -7.17
C SER A 18 -6.25 -9.58 -7.20
N SER A 19 -6.76 -10.00 -6.05
CA SER A 19 -7.80 -11.04 -5.94
C SER A 19 -9.12 -10.61 -6.58
N LEU A 20 -9.49 -9.33 -6.48
CA LEU A 20 -10.68 -8.78 -7.14
C LEU A 20 -10.43 -8.58 -8.64
N ILE A 21 -9.24 -8.13 -9.01
CA ILE A 21 -8.86 -7.92 -10.41
C ILE A 21 -8.84 -9.24 -11.18
N ALA A 22 -8.27 -10.29 -10.58
CA ALA A 22 -8.21 -11.63 -11.18
C ALA A 22 -9.61 -12.24 -11.40
N GLN A 23 -10.61 -11.86 -10.60
CA GLN A 23 -12.01 -12.28 -10.81
C GLN A 23 -12.65 -11.56 -12.01
N LYS A 24 -12.22 -10.34 -12.32
CA LYS A 24 -12.79 -9.53 -13.42
C LYS A 24 -12.04 -9.67 -14.74
N SER A 25 -10.73 -9.88 -14.70
CA SER A 25 -9.87 -10.03 -15.87
C SER A 25 -8.79 -11.07 -15.60
N GLN A 26 -8.85 -12.17 -16.36
CA GLN A 26 -7.86 -13.25 -16.27
C GLN A 26 -6.46 -12.79 -16.70
N ASP A 27 -6.37 -11.95 -17.72
CA ASP A 27 -5.09 -11.41 -18.21
C ASP A 27 -4.42 -10.50 -17.17
N ALA A 28 -5.18 -9.55 -16.60
CA ALA A 28 -4.67 -8.67 -15.55
C ALA A 28 -4.30 -9.45 -14.28
N GLY A 29 -5.12 -10.45 -13.91
CA GLY A 29 -4.81 -11.37 -12.82
C GLY A 29 -3.50 -12.13 -13.05
N ASN A 30 -3.25 -12.62 -14.26
CA ASN A 30 -2.01 -13.30 -14.62
C ASN A 30 -0.79 -12.38 -14.59
N ALA A 31 -0.92 -11.12 -15.01
CA ALA A 31 0.15 -10.13 -14.87
C ALA A 31 0.48 -9.87 -13.40
N LEU A 32 -0.54 -9.69 -12.55
CA LEU A 32 -0.34 -9.47 -11.11
C LEU A 32 0.24 -10.70 -10.39
N LYS A 33 -0.11 -11.92 -10.82
CA LYS A 33 0.51 -13.15 -10.31
C LYS A 33 2.02 -13.21 -10.53
N LYS A 34 2.53 -12.65 -11.63
CA LYS A 34 3.98 -12.55 -11.87
C LYS A 34 4.67 -11.63 -10.87
N LEU A 35 3.94 -10.66 -10.32
CA LEU A 35 4.43 -9.71 -9.32
C LEU A 35 4.21 -10.19 -7.88
N ALA A 36 3.34 -11.19 -7.65
CA ALA A 36 3.09 -11.80 -6.35
C ALA A 36 4.35 -12.20 -5.55
N PRO A 37 5.41 -12.83 -6.13
CA PRO A 37 6.62 -13.15 -5.36
C PRO A 37 7.37 -11.91 -4.86
N TYR A 38 7.21 -10.77 -5.53
CA TYR A 38 7.81 -9.50 -5.15
C TYR A 38 6.88 -8.63 -4.28
N GLN A 39 5.64 -9.07 -4.03
CA GLN A 39 4.62 -8.30 -3.32
C GLN A 39 5.09 -7.83 -1.95
N GLY A 40 5.77 -8.70 -1.18
CA GLY A 40 6.30 -8.36 0.13
C GLY A 40 7.35 -7.25 0.06
N VAL A 41 8.28 -7.33 -0.90
CA VAL A 41 9.36 -6.35 -1.10
C VAL A 41 8.78 -5.02 -1.60
N ILE A 42 7.84 -5.07 -2.55
CA ILE A 42 7.10 -3.89 -3.02
C ILE A 42 6.40 -3.22 -1.84
N GLY A 43 5.74 -4.01 -0.98
CA GLY A 43 5.10 -3.52 0.23
C GLY A 43 6.07 -2.78 1.16
N VAL A 44 7.27 -3.32 1.38
CA VAL A 44 8.29 -2.67 2.23
C VAL A 44 8.75 -1.34 1.63
N ILE A 45 9.03 -1.30 0.33
CA ILE A 45 9.43 -0.06 -0.36
C ILE A 45 8.31 0.99 -0.24
N LEU A 46 7.07 0.58 -0.47
CA LEU A 46 5.90 1.44 -0.43
C LEU A 46 5.64 1.99 0.98
N LEU A 47 5.88 1.16 2.01
CA LEU A 47 5.81 1.55 3.42
C LEU A 47 6.91 2.58 3.78
N ILE A 48 8.16 2.31 3.40
CA ILE A 48 9.30 3.20 3.71
C ILE A 48 9.13 4.55 3.01
N LEU A 49 8.78 4.55 1.72
CA LEU A 49 8.54 5.78 0.97
C LEU A 49 7.34 6.54 1.55
N GLY A 50 6.23 5.85 1.83
CA GLY A 50 5.06 6.47 2.45
C GLY A 50 5.41 7.18 3.76
N LEU A 51 6.16 6.51 4.64
CA LEU A 51 6.64 7.11 5.90
C LEU A 51 7.58 8.29 5.66
N TYR A 52 8.54 8.15 4.74
CA TYR A 52 9.51 9.21 4.42
C TYR A 52 8.81 10.48 3.93
N TYR A 53 7.94 10.37 2.91
CA TYR A 53 7.20 11.53 2.40
C TYR A 53 6.24 12.10 3.44
N PHE A 54 5.60 11.24 4.23
CA PHE A 54 4.70 11.72 5.28
C PHE A 54 5.44 12.55 6.32
N LEU A 55 6.57 12.05 6.82
CA LEU A 55 7.32 12.71 7.89
C LEU A 55 8.10 13.94 7.41
N PHE A 56 8.75 13.86 6.25
CA PHE A 56 9.67 14.91 5.79
C PHE A 56 9.01 15.93 4.84
N HIS A 57 7.93 15.57 4.16
CA HIS A 57 7.25 16.46 3.21
C HIS A 57 5.89 16.92 3.74
N SER A 58 5.00 15.99 4.08
CA SER A 58 3.64 16.34 4.49
C SER A 58 3.61 17.07 5.83
N LEU A 59 4.38 16.61 6.83
CA LEU A 59 4.35 17.21 8.17
C LEU A 59 4.76 18.69 8.16
N ALA A 60 5.75 19.06 7.34
CA ALA A 60 6.21 20.44 7.18
C ALA A 60 5.21 21.34 6.44
N HIS A 61 4.31 20.75 5.63
CA HIS A 61 3.37 21.48 4.78
C HIS A 61 1.90 21.20 5.09
N LEU A 62 1.58 20.57 6.23
CA LEU A 62 0.22 20.16 6.61
C LEU A 62 -0.81 21.28 6.48
N GLY A 63 -0.47 22.49 6.95
CA GLY A 63 -1.37 23.64 6.88
C GLY A 63 -1.68 24.10 5.45
N ALA A 64 -0.74 23.95 4.51
CA ALA A 64 -0.95 24.24 3.10
C ALA A 64 -1.66 23.09 2.39
N MET A 65 -1.34 21.84 2.73
CA MET A 65 -1.96 20.66 2.14
C MET A 65 -3.44 20.52 2.48
N MET A 66 -3.87 20.93 3.68
CA MET A 66 -5.29 20.93 4.05
C MET A 66 -6.11 22.02 3.35
N LYS A 67 -5.47 23.08 2.82
CA LYS A 67 -6.16 24.19 2.14
C LYS A 67 -6.51 23.88 0.69
N TYR A 68 -5.72 23.03 0.01
CA TYR A 68 -5.91 22.70 -1.40
C TYR A 68 -6.31 21.24 -1.56
N SER A 69 -7.32 20.97 -2.39
CA SER A 69 -7.82 19.60 -2.65
C SER A 69 -6.71 18.66 -3.11
N ALA A 70 -5.80 19.11 -3.98
CA ALA A 70 -4.63 18.34 -4.43
C ALA A 70 -3.68 17.95 -3.28
N GLY A 71 -3.48 18.85 -2.32
CA GLY A 71 -2.67 18.59 -1.13
C GLY A 71 -3.32 17.56 -0.20
N LEU A 72 -4.64 17.60 -0.07
CA LEU A 72 -5.40 16.62 0.73
C LEU A 72 -5.33 15.22 0.12
N PHE A 73 -5.52 15.07 -1.19
CA PHE A 73 -5.37 13.78 -1.87
C PHE A 73 -3.95 13.23 -1.77
N SER A 74 -2.96 14.10 -1.87
CA SER A 74 -1.55 13.75 -1.67
C SER A 74 -1.26 13.21 -0.27
N LEU A 75 -1.86 13.81 0.77
CA LEU A 75 -1.74 13.36 2.15
C LEU A 75 -2.42 12.00 2.35
N ILE A 76 -3.65 11.86 1.84
CA ILE A 76 -4.41 10.60 1.91
C ILE A 76 -3.66 9.48 1.18
N MET A 77 -3.10 9.75 0.00
CA MET A 77 -2.30 8.80 -0.76
C MET A 77 -1.12 8.28 0.08
N GLN A 78 -0.37 9.15 0.76
CA GLN A 78 0.76 8.74 1.59
C GLN A 78 0.33 7.87 2.77
N ILE A 79 -0.80 8.19 3.41
CA ILE A 79 -1.38 7.35 4.48
C ILE A 79 -1.76 5.98 3.92
N LEU A 80 -2.43 5.95 2.77
CA LEU A 80 -2.80 4.70 2.11
C LEU A 80 -1.58 3.90 1.65
N MET A 81 -0.49 4.55 1.24
CA MET A 81 0.78 3.89 0.94
C MET A 81 1.33 3.19 2.18
N ILE A 82 1.33 3.86 3.34
CA ILE A 82 1.79 3.25 4.59
C ILE A 82 0.91 2.03 4.94
N LEU A 83 -0.41 2.17 4.88
CA LEU A 83 -1.33 1.09 5.23
C LEU A 83 -1.22 -0.10 4.27
N VAL A 84 -1.29 0.15 2.96
CA VAL A 84 -1.20 -0.90 1.94
C VAL A 84 0.20 -1.51 1.93
N GLY A 85 1.25 -0.70 2.02
CA GLY A 85 2.63 -1.17 2.09
C GLY A 85 2.87 -2.07 3.30
N PHE A 86 2.33 -1.70 4.46
CA PHE A 86 2.36 -2.54 5.65
C PHE A 86 1.62 -3.86 5.44
N ILE A 87 0.40 -3.85 4.88
CA ILE A 87 -0.37 -5.07 4.62
C ILE A 87 0.37 -6.00 3.64
N LEU A 88 0.89 -5.46 2.53
CA LEU A 88 1.60 -6.25 1.53
C LEU A 88 2.91 -6.84 2.07
N SER A 89 3.63 -6.09 2.91
CA SER A 89 4.87 -6.56 3.55
C SER A 89 4.63 -7.46 4.76
N TYR A 90 3.42 -7.49 5.32
CA TYR A 90 3.11 -8.17 6.57
C TYR A 90 3.51 -9.65 6.56
N GLY A 91 3.27 -10.38 5.46
CA GLY A 91 3.68 -11.79 5.34
C GLY A 91 5.19 -11.97 5.51
N LEU A 92 5.97 -11.12 4.83
CA LEU A 92 7.44 -11.15 4.86
C LEU A 92 8.00 -10.66 6.21
N LEU A 93 7.37 -9.65 6.81
CA LEU A 93 7.72 -9.15 8.14
C LEU A 93 7.40 -10.18 9.23
N SER A 94 6.22 -10.80 9.18
CA SER A 94 5.80 -11.84 10.11
C SER A 94 6.74 -13.04 10.06
N GLU A 95 7.13 -13.49 8.87
CA GLU A 95 8.08 -14.59 8.71
C GLU A 95 9.46 -14.25 9.31
N LYS A 96 9.97 -13.04 9.12
CA LYS A 96 11.29 -12.66 9.63
C LYS A 96 11.31 -12.30 11.12
N LEU A 97 10.23 -11.71 11.64
CA LEU A 97 10.18 -11.14 12.99
C LEU A 97 9.50 -12.06 14.00
N LEU A 98 8.48 -12.82 13.58
CA LEU A 98 7.63 -13.60 14.49
C LEU A 98 7.92 -15.11 14.46
N SER A 99 8.69 -15.61 13.50
CA SER A 99 9.02 -17.05 13.36
C SER A 99 9.81 -17.64 14.54
N LYS A 100 10.36 -16.81 15.41
CA LYS A 100 11.14 -17.25 16.58
C LYS A 100 10.27 -17.53 17.82
N ASN A 101 8.96 -17.30 17.77
CA ASN A 101 8.05 -17.47 18.90
C ASN A 101 6.67 -17.96 18.42
N GLU A 102 6.28 -19.17 18.79
CA GLU A 102 5.01 -19.80 18.38
C GLU A 102 3.78 -18.96 18.76
N THR A 103 3.75 -18.42 19.98
CA THR A 103 2.66 -17.54 20.45
C THR A 103 2.57 -16.24 19.62
N ALA A 104 3.71 -15.71 19.21
CA ALA A 104 3.77 -14.52 18.36
C ALA A 104 3.33 -14.83 16.92
N GLN A 105 3.63 -16.03 16.44
CA GLN A 105 3.23 -16.51 15.12
C GLN A 105 1.71 -16.71 15.03
N GLU A 106 1.07 -17.31 16.05
CA GLU A 106 -0.39 -17.46 16.09
C GLU A 106 -1.10 -16.10 16.10
N LYS A 107 -0.68 -15.18 16.97
CA LYS A 107 -1.21 -13.80 16.99
C LYS A 107 -0.95 -13.07 15.67
N GLY A 108 0.23 -13.30 15.08
CA GLY A 108 0.62 -12.76 13.79
C GLY A 108 -0.31 -13.23 12.67
N ALA A 109 -0.64 -14.52 12.63
CA ALA A 109 -1.57 -15.10 11.67
C ALA A 109 -3.00 -14.54 11.83
N GLN A 110 -3.47 -14.33 13.07
CA GLN A 110 -4.76 -13.69 13.32
C GLN A 110 -4.80 -12.24 12.82
N ALA A 111 -3.72 -11.49 13.04
CA ALA A 111 -3.60 -10.12 12.53
C ALA A 111 -3.53 -10.08 10.99
N ALA A 112 -2.82 -11.01 10.33
CA ALA A 112 -2.83 -11.14 8.87
C ALA A 112 -4.26 -11.31 8.31
N ARG A 113 -5.08 -12.15 8.95
CA ARG A 113 -6.48 -12.37 8.53
C ARG A 113 -7.33 -11.10 8.64
N LYS A 114 -7.10 -10.29 9.68
CA LYS A 114 -7.79 -8.99 9.81
C LYS A 114 -7.33 -7.99 8.76
N LEU A 115 -6.03 -7.93 8.51
CA LEU A 115 -5.41 -7.03 7.52
C LEU A 115 -5.84 -7.37 6.08
N THR A 116 -5.94 -8.65 5.74
CA THR A 116 -6.38 -9.12 4.41
C THR A 116 -7.84 -8.75 4.11
N SER A 117 -8.71 -8.69 5.12
CA SER A 117 -10.11 -8.27 4.94
C SER A 117 -10.24 -6.82 4.45
N ILE A 118 -9.36 -5.93 4.95
CA ILE A 118 -9.34 -4.51 4.55
C ILE A 118 -8.37 -4.21 3.40
N GLN A 119 -7.58 -5.19 2.97
CA GLN A 119 -6.55 -5.02 1.95
C GLN A 119 -7.12 -4.56 0.60
N ILE A 120 -8.21 -5.20 0.15
CA ILE A 120 -8.83 -4.90 -1.14
C ILE A 120 -9.39 -3.46 -1.18
N PRO A 121 -10.25 -3.02 -0.23
CA PRO A 121 -10.78 -1.66 -0.28
C PRO A 121 -9.69 -0.60 -0.14
N LEU A 122 -8.67 -0.84 0.70
CA LEU A 122 -7.52 0.07 0.82
C LEU A 122 -6.67 0.12 -0.46
N GLY A 123 -6.47 -1.02 -1.12
CA GLY A 123 -5.75 -1.08 -2.40
C GLY A 123 -6.45 -0.30 -3.50
N ILE A 124 -7.77 -0.42 -3.61
CA ILE A 124 -8.58 0.36 -4.55
C ILE A 124 -8.51 1.85 -4.21
N ALA A 125 -8.68 2.21 -2.94
CA ALA A 125 -8.60 3.60 -2.50
C ALA A 125 -7.22 4.21 -2.84
N LEU A 126 -6.14 3.46 -2.63
CA LEU A 126 -4.78 3.89 -2.95
C LEU A 126 -4.63 4.16 -4.45
N ALA A 127 -5.07 3.23 -5.30
CA ALA A 127 -4.98 3.38 -6.75
C ALA A 127 -5.76 4.61 -7.26
N ILE A 128 -6.97 4.84 -6.73
CA ILE A 128 -7.79 6.00 -7.10
C ILE A 128 -7.13 7.30 -6.64
N CYS A 129 -6.68 7.39 -5.39
CA CYS A 129 -6.04 8.60 -4.86
C CYS A 129 -4.74 8.92 -5.60
N ALA A 130 -3.97 7.89 -5.97
CA ALA A 130 -2.75 8.06 -6.74
C ALA A 130 -3.01 8.56 -8.17
N LEU A 131 -4.07 8.08 -8.83
CA LEU A 131 -4.50 8.61 -10.12
C LEU A 131 -4.93 10.08 -10.02
N LEU A 132 -5.72 10.43 -9.01
CA LEU A 132 -6.15 11.81 -8.78
C LEU A 132 -4.98 12.74 -8.50
N ALA A 133 -4.02 12.30 -7.66
CA ALA A 133 -2.82 13.07 -7.35
C ALA A 133 -1.84 13.23 -8.53
N LEU A 134 -1.99 12.44 -9.59
CA LEU A 134 -1.19 12.56 -10.81
C LEU A 134 -1.81 13.54 -11.82
N ILE A 135 -3.13 13.74 -11.76
CA ILE A 135 -3.88 14.61 -12.68
C ILE A 135 -4.00 16.05 -12.13
N LEU A 136 -4.09 16.20 -10.80
CA LEU A 136 -4.22 17.47 -10.08
C LEU A 136 -2.86 18.09 -9.76
#